data_AF-A0A7V8WH82-F1
#
_entry.id   AF-A0A7V8WH82-F1
#
_cell.length_a   1.000
_cell.length_b   1.000
_cell.length_c   1.000
_cell.angle_alpha   90.00
_cell.angle_beta   90.00
_cell.angle_gamma   90.00
#
_symmetry.space_group_name_H-M   'P 1'
#
loop_
_entity.id
_entity.type
_entity.pdbx_description
1 polymer ?
#
loop_
_entity_poly.entity_id
_entity_poly.type
_entity_poly.pdbx_seq_one_letter_code
_entity_poly.pdbx_strand_id
1 'polypeptide(L)' 'DGPGDKDQGLVLDGNANIVPTDANGLVFSRTAQEVLNIVYLGSPGGGGFFPNRLNGPLA' A
#
# COMPACT_ATOMS: atom_id res chain seq x y z
N ASP A 1 2.65 3.36 6.59
CA ASP A 1 2.94 3.25 5.13
C ASP A 1 2.60 4.53 4.34
N GLY A 2 1.95 5.52 4.96
CA GLY A 2 1.79 6.92 4.52
C GLY A 2 1.21 7.76 5.67
N PRO A 3 0.91 9.06 5.52
CA PRO A 3 0.31 9.88 6.59
C PRO A 3 -1.16 9.56 6.88
N GLY A 4 -1.81 8.72 6.06
CA GLY A 4 -3.17 8.26 6.30
C GLY A 4 -3.19 6.88 6.96
N ASP A 5 -4.16 6.67 7.86
CA ASP A 5 -4.46 5.35 8.44
C ASP A 5 -5.33 4.55 7.46
N LYS A 6 -4.69 3.96 6.45
CA LYS A 6 -5.34 3.16 5.41
C LYS A 6 -5.09 1.66 5.58
N ASP A 7 -4.57 1.25 6.73
CA ASP A 7 -4.33 -0.14 7.07
C ASP A 7 -5.61 -0.69 7.71
N GLN A 8 -5.93 -1.94 7.40
CA GLN A 8 -7.06 -2.62 8.02
C GLN A 8 -6.56 -3.78 8.88
N GLY A 9 -7.24 -4.01 10.01
CA GLY A 9 -6.98 -5.15 10.86
C GLY A 9 -7.42 -6.48 10.20
N LEU A 10 -7.00 -7.59 10.81
CA LEU A 10 -7.38 -8.96 10.41
C LEU A 10 -8.88 -9.24 10.63
N VAL A 11 -9.51 -8.48 11.53
CA VAL A 11 -10.94 -8.53 11.81
C VAL A 11 -11.50 -7.13 11.61
N LEU A 12 -12.56 -7.03 10.81
CA LEU A 12 -13.29 -5.79 10.56
C LEU A 12 -14.78 -6.07 10.78
N ASP A 13 -15.45 -5.26 11.60
CA ASP A 13 -16.87 -5.40 11.95
C ASP A 13 -17.26 -6.82 12.41
N GLY A 14 -16.37 -7.48 13.16
CA GLY A 14 -16.57 -8.84 13.69
C GLY A 14 -16.37 -9.97 12.68
N ASN A 15 -16.00 -9.68 11.44
CA ASN A 15 -15.75 -10.66 10.39
C ASN A 15 -14.26 -10.73 10.02
N ALA A 16 -13.82 -11.87 9.51
CA ALA A 16 -12.47 -12.03 9.00
C ALA A 16 -12.27 -11.14 7.76
N ASN A 17 -11.26 -10.29 7.80
CA ASN A 17 -10.92 -9.36 6.72
C ASN A 17 -9.94 -10.00 5.74
N ILE A 18 -10.39 -11.04 5.03
CA ILE A 18 -9.54 -11.83 4.12
C ILE A 18 -9.37 -11.15 2.76
N VAL A 19 -10.38 -10.36 2.36
CA VAL A 19 -10.37 -9.57 1.15
C VAL A 19 -10.67 -8.13 1.56
N PRO A 20 -9.65 -7.28 1.78
CA PRO A 20 -9.82 -5.92 2.28
C PRO A 20 -10.39 -5.02 1.18
N THR A 21 -11.71 -5.10 1.02
CA THR A 21 -12.50 -4.35 0.05
C THR A 21 -13.65 -3.62 0.71
N ASP A 22 -14.24 -2.66 0.02
CA ASP A 22 -15.52 -2.08 0.42
C ASP A 22 -16.69 -3.07 0.21
N ALA A 23 -17.92 -2.63 0.54
CA ALA A 23 -19.13 -3.42 0.37
C ALA A 23 -19.45 -3.82 -1.08
N ASN A 24 -18.78 -3.21 -2.07
CA ASN A 24 -18.91 -3.51 -3.49
C ASN A 24 -17.79 -4.43 -4.01
N GLY A 25 -16.86 -4.85 -3.14
CA GLY A 25 -15.70 -5.64 -3.54
C GLY A 25 -14.58 -4.81 -4.18
N LEU A 26 -14.59 -3.48 -4.03
CA LEU A 26 -13.53 -2.62 -4.55
C LEU A 26 -12.37 -2.56 -3.56
N VAL A 27 -11.16 -2.81 -4.08
CA VAL A 27 -9.92 -2.75 -3.31
C VAL A 27 -9.56 -1.29 -3.02
N PHE A 28 -8.96 -1.03 -1.86
CA PHE A 28 -8.45 0.29 -1.49
C PHE A 28 -7.46 0.85 -2.53
N SER A 29 -7.78 2.03 -3.04
CA SER A 29 -6.88 2.79 -3.91
C SER A 29 -5.65 3.27 -3.14
N ARG A 30 -4.47 3.03 -3.71
CA ARG A 30 -3.21 3.67 -3.30
C ARG A 30 -2.76 4.64 -4.40
N THR A 31 -2.28 5.81 -4.02
CA THR A 31 -1.58 6.71 -4.96
C THR A 31 -0.29 6.05 -5.44
N ALA A 32 0.24 6.49 -6.57
CA ALA A 32 1.52 5.98 -7.07
C ALA A 32 2.62 6.11 -6.01
N GLN A 33 2.66 7.24 -5.28
CA GLN A 33 3.62 7.46 -4.19
C GLN A 33 3.46 6.45 -3.04
N GLU A 34 2.23 6.13 -2.65
CA GLU A 34 1.97 5.13 -1.60
C GLU A 34 2.38 3.72 -2.06
N VAL A 35 2.16 3.37 -3.33
CA VAL A 35 2.66 2.12 -3.91
C VAL A 35 4.19 2.07 -3.87
N LEU A 36 4.88 3.16 -4.24
CA LEU A 36 6.34 3.24 -4.16
C LEU A 36 6.85 3.05 -2.73
N ASN A 37 6.17 3.61 -1.73
CA ASN A 37 6.54 3.40 -0.33
C ASN A 37 6.44 1.93 0.08
N ILE A 38 5.43 1.19 -0.41
CA ILE A 38 5.30 -0.25 -0.15
C ILE A 38 6.43 -1.02 -0.83
N VAL A 39 6.63 -0.82 -2.13
CA VAL A 39 7.58 -1.64 -2.90
C VAL A 39 9.05 -1.35 -2.56
N TYR A 40 9.36 -0.16 -2.05
CA TYR A 40 10.70 0.24 -1.58
C TYR A 40 10.84 0.22 -0.04
N LEU A 41 9.84 -0.27 0.68
CA LEU A 41 9.80 -0.35 2.14
C LEU A 41 10.07 0.99 2.85
N GLY A 42 9.62 2.11 2.26
CA GLY A 42 9.79 3.45 2.80
C GLY A 42 11.25 3.93 2.94
N SER A 43 12.22 3.15 2.47
CA SER A 43 13.65 3.50 2.53
C SER A 43 13.94 4.66 1.56
N PRO A 44 14.88 5.57 1.84
CA PRO A 44 15.41 6.52 0.86
C PRO A 44 16.59 5.97 0.04
N GLY A 45 17.30 4.95 0.54
CA GLY A 45 18.57 4.47 -0.04
C GLY A 45 18.48 3.27 -1.00
N GLY A 46 17.28 2.84 -1.35
CA GLY A 46 17.05 1.55 -2.04
C GLY A 46 16.67 0.42 -1.08
N GLY A 47 16.33 -0.75 -1.64
CA GLY A 47 15.82 -1.91 -0.90
C GLY A 47 14.41 -2.35 -1.30
N GLY A 48 13.84 -3.30 -0.56
CA GLY A 48 12.52 -3.87 -0.86
C GLY A 48 12.51 -4.80 -2.06
N PHE A 49 11.37 -4.87 -2.75
CA PHE A 49 11.15 -5.79 -3.88
C PHE A 49 11.87 -5.36 -5.15
N PHE A 50 12.12 -4.06 -5.29
CA PHE A 50 12.79 -3.46 -6.44
C PHE A 50 13.96 -2.62 -5.93
N PRO A 51 15.12 -3.24 -5.68
CA PRO A 51 16.26 -2.61 -5.01
C PRO A 51 16.75 -1.33 -5.70
N ASN A 52 16.62 -1.28 -7.03
CA ASN A 52 17.10 -0.19 -7.89
C ASN A 52 16.08 0.92 -8.13
N ARG A 53 14.89 0.86 -7.52
CA ARG A 53 13.82 1.87 -7.60
C ARG A 53 13.28 2.16 -9.01
N LEU A 54 12.53 3.27 -9.12
CA LEU A 54 11.90 3.79 -10.33
C LEU A 54 12.92 4.59 -11.13
N ASN A 55 12.96 4.36 -12.44
CA ASN A 55 13.76 5.16 -13.37
C ASN A 55 12.88 6.23 -14.04
N GLY A 56 12.55 7.30 -13.31
CA GLY A 56 11.75 8.43 -13.83
C GLY A 56 10.85 9.11 -12.79
N PRO A 57 10.22 10.26 -13.13
CA PRO A 57 9.27 10.94 -12.26
C PRO A 57 7.90 10.24 -12.22
N LEU A 58 7.16 10.45 -11.13
CA LEU A 58 5.73 10.17 -11.09
C LEU A 58 4.99 11.17 -11.99
N ALA A 59 4.06 10.68 -12.81
CA ALA A 59 3.20 11.52 -13.65
C ALA A 59 2.13 12.26 -12.83
#